data_AF-A0A086J457-F1
#
_entry.id   AF-A0A086J457-F1
#
_cell.length_a   1.000
_cell.length_b   1.000
_cell.length_c   1.000
_cell.angle_alpha   90.00
_cell.angle_beta   90.00
_cell.angle_gamma   90.00
#
_symmetry.space_group_name_H-M   'P 1'
#
loop_
_entity.id
_entity.type
_entity.pdbx_description
1 polymer ?
#
loop_
_entity_poly.entity_id
_entity_poly.type
_entity_poly.pdbx_seq_one_letter_code
_entity_poly.pdbx_strand_id
1 'polypeptide(L)'
;MICRLLLSLIMMQSILARIDVEDIKKVSKTFVGEKQDVAINPKGPLNLMRGYIVNRNGYMYNKRFYSPEIDTDYALSKKGLSDENEQEYNFTRTPVNDRVHKDLDTKSLEGKYLSTYHALLIKMFPSADGDLSIEAGRSNALTNFLRADHVKKDTKYILAALLLLSEGVDVKIAVDYKGKKNNLVIKSKTCKEKEFVNVVMHTAGIDPVTNEHSDSIYQSEAAGIVKFYMQCKDNPLLKKEGKFAMPATKEKFESGKFLNSAAFLIQTYIYEFIDTAEDYRDFVNAA
;
A
#
# COMPACT_ATOMS: atom_id res chain seq x y z
N MET A 1 -15.18 -11.33 -35.87
CA MET A 1 -15.00 -11.86 -34.49
C MET A 1 -13.61 -11.53 -33.93
N ILE A 2 -12.53 -11.75 -34.69
CA ILE A 2 -11.14 -11.47 -34.31
C ILE A 2 -10.88 -9.99 -33.94
N CYS A 3 -11.41 -9.03 -34.70
CA CYS A 3 -11.23 -7.60 -34.38
C CYS A 3 -11.88 -7.19 -33.06
N ARG A 4 -13.01 -7.81 -32.66
CA ARG A 4 -13.65 -7.54 -31.36
C ARG A 4 -12.81 -8.11 -30.22
N LEU A 5 -12.24 -9.31 -30.38
CA LEU A 5 -11.31 -9.89 -29.41
C LEU A 5 -10.04 -9.05 -29.24
N LEU A 6 -9.45 -8.55 -30.34
CA LEU A 6 -8.30 -7.64 -30.29
C LEU A 6 -8.64 -6.31 -29.64
N LEU A 7 -9.79 -5.71 -29.97
CA LEU A 7 -10.26 -4.48 -29.30
C LEU A 7 -10.54 -4.72 -27.81
N SER A 8 -11.10 -5.87 -27.42
CA SER A 8 -11.28 -6.24 -26.03
C SER A 8 -9.96 -6.49 -25.30
N LEU A 9 -8.96 -7.08 -25.96
CA LEU A 9 -7.61 -7.29 -25.42
C LEU A 9 -6.84 -5.98 -25.29
N ILE A 10 -6.96 -5.08 -26.26
CA ILE A 10 -6.35 -3.74 -26.23
C ILE A 10 -7.07 -2.88 -25.17
N MET A 11 -8.40 -2.98 -25.04
CA MET A 11 -9.12 -2.30 -23.97
C MET A 11 -8.76 -2.89 -22.60
N MET A 12 -8.66 -4.21 -22.47
CA MET A 12 -8.12 -4.84 -21.25
C MET A 12 -6.68 -4.41 -20.99
N GLN A 13 -5.82 -4.32 -22.00
CA GLN A 13 -4.46 -3.78 -21.85
C GLN A 13 -4.47 -2.30 -21.46
N SER A 14 -5.37 -1.46 -21.98
CA SER A 14 -5.47 -0.05 -21.54
C SER A 14 -6.10 0.11 -20.16
N ILE A 15 -6.85 -0.90 -19.69
CA ILE A 15 -7.44 -0.96 -18.34
C ILE A 15 -6.45 -1.61 -17.35
N LEU A 16 -5.51 -2.45 -17.81
CA LEU A 16 -4.53 -3.19 -17.01
C LEU A 16 -3.10 -2.61 -17.09
N ALA A 17 -2.80 -1.75 -18.06
CA ALA A 17 -1.49 -1.13 -18.21
C ALA A 17 -1.38 0.03 -17.23
N ARG A 18 -0.82 -0.29 -16.07
CA ARG A 18 -0.11 0.65 -15.22
C ARG A 18 0.94 1.41 -16.03
N ILE A 19 1.36 2.58 -15.55
CA ILE A 19 2.40 3.43 -16.14
C ILE A 19 3.49 2.59 -16.84
N ASP A 20 3.58 2.72 -18.16
CA ASP A 20 4.53 1.96 -18.95
C ASP A 20 5.98 2.47 -18.79
N VAL A 21 6.93 1.74 -19.35
CA VAL A 21 8.36 2.09 -19.22
C VAL A 21 8.70 3.41 -19.93
N GLU A 22 7.99 3.79 -20.99
CA GLU A 22 8.19 5.05 -21.69
C GLU A 22 7.72 6.23 -20.84
N ASP A 23 6.55 6.10 -20.21
CA ASP A 23 6.02 7.07 -19.27
C ASP A 23 6.91 7.20 -18.04
N ILE A 24 7.41 6.09 -17.48
CA ILE A 24 8.39 6.14 -16.38
C ILE A 24 9.64 6.91 -16.80
N LYS A 25 10.16 6.66 -18.02
CA LYS A 25 11.33 7.37 -18.56
C LYS A 25 11.06 8.86 -18.78
N LYS A 26 9.83 9.22 -19.18
CA LYS A 26 9.40 10.61 -19.34
C LYS A 26 9.32 11.32 -17.99
N VAL A 27 8.64 10.70 -17.03
CA VAL A 27 8.52 11.21 -15.65
C VAL A 27 9.89 11.37 -15.00
N SER A 28 10.80 10.39 -15.13
CA SER A 28 12.13 10.46 -14.52
C SER A 28 12.99 11.62 -15.02
N LYS A 29 12.66 12.18 -16.19
CA LYS A 29 13.35 13.33 -16.80
C LYS A 29 12.61 14.66 -16.60
N THR A 30 11.44 14.62 -15.97
CA THR A 30 10.62 15.80 -15.78
C THR A 30 11.13 16.59 -14.58
N PHE A 31 11.23 17.91 -14.74
CA PHE A 31 11.52 18.80 -13.64
C PHE A 31 10.25 19.10 -12.83
N VAL A 32 10.42 19.31 -11.53
CA VAL A 32 9.35 19.52 -10.54
C VAL A 32 9.64 20.76 -9.69
N GLY A 33 8.66 21.17 -8.89
CA GLY A 33 8.73 22.37 -8.05
C GLY A 33 8.30 23.65 -8.75
N GLU A 34 8.09 24.72 -7.96
CA GLU A 34 7.57 26.01 -8.47
C GLU A 34 8.43 26.61 -9.59
N LYS A 35 9.75 26.43 -9.51
CA LYS A 35 10.72 26.92 -10.48
C LYS A 35 11.07 25.91 -11.58
N GLN A 36 10.52 24.69 -11.51
CA GLN A 36 10.84 23.59 -12.43
C GLN A 36 12.35 23.34 -12.54
N ASP A 37 13.05 23.36 -11.41
CA ASP A 37 14.51 23.24 -11.30
C ASP A 37 14.96 22.01 -10.50
N VAL A 38 14.03 21.25 -9.93
CA VAL A 38 14.31 20.02 -9.18
C VAL A 38 14.04 18.81 -10.07
N ALA A 39 14.95 17.82 -10.04
CA ALA A 39 14.76 16.56 -10.76
C ALA A 39 14.56 15.39 -9.77
N ILE A 40 13.80 14.38 -10.19
CA ILE A 40 13.60 13.17 -9.41
C ILE A 40 14.93 12.43 -9.29
N ASN A 41 15.34 12.12 -8.05
CA ASN A 41 16.55 11.33 -7.81
C ASN A 41 16.32 9.87 -8.25
N PRO A 42 17.04 9.34 -9.25
CA PRO A 42 16.85 7.96 -9.73
C PRO A 42 17.28 6.91 -8.68
N LYS A 43 18.05 7.30 -7.66
CA LYS A 43 18.41 6.44 -6.52
C LYS A 43 17.49 6.63 -5.32
N GLY A 44 16.50 7.51 -5.42
CA GLY A 44 15.60 7.88 -4.34
C GLY A 44 14.32 7.05 -4.30
N PRO A 45 13.50 7.26 -3.26
CA PRO A 45 12.22 6.55 -3.05
C PRO A 45 11.13 6.94 -4.07
N LEU A 46 11.29 8.09 -4.75
CA LEU A 46 10.44 8.57 -5.84
C LEU A 46 10.86 8.01 -7.22
N ASN A 47 11.68 6.96 -7.26
CA ASN A 47 11.99 6.32 -8.53
C ASN A 47 10.89 5.31 -8.92
N LEU A 48 10.06 5.67 -9.89
CA LEU A 48 9.01 4.79 -10.45
C LEU A 48 9.53 3.45 -10.99
N MET A 49 10.77 3.39 -11.51
CA MET A 49 11.34 2.13 -12.01
C MET A 49 11.39 1.07 -10.91
N ARG A 50 11.52 1.50 -9.65
CA ARG A 50 11.48 0.57 -8.52
C ARG A 50 10.11 -0.09 -8.38
N GLY A 51 9.04 0.69 -8.44
CA GLY A 51 7.66 0.18 -8.41
C GLY A 51 7.39 -0.79 -9.55
N TYR A 52 7.82 -0.42 -10.77
CA TYR A 52 7.73 -1.28 -11.95
C TYR A 52 8.47 -2.61 -11.77
N ILE A 53 9.72 -2.60 -11.32
CA ILE A 53 10.51 -3.82 -11.09
C ILE A 53 9.87 -4.69 -10.00
N VAL A 54 9.47 -4.09 -8.87
CA VAL A 54 8.82 -4.77 -7.75
C VAL A 54 7.54 -5.48 -8.20
N ASN A 55 6.71 -4.78 -8.98
CA ASN A 55 5.49 -5.36 -9.51
C ASN A 55 5.78 -6.47 -10.53
N ARG A 56 6.67 -6.23 -11.50
CA ARG A 56 6.97 -7.19 -12.56
C ARG A 56 7.61 -8.48 -12.03
N ASN A 57 8.38 -8.41 -10.96
CA ASN A 57 9.00 -9.57 -10.31
C ASN A 57 8.11 -10.19 -9.21
N GLY A 58 6.88 -9.69 -9.02
CA GLY A 58 5.94 -10.26 -8.08
C GLY A 58 6.38 -10.19 -6.61
N TYR A 59 7.21 -9.22 -6.22
CA TYR A 59 7.74 -9.17 -4.86
C TYR A 59 6.64 -8.94 -3.82
N MET A 60 5.67 -8.07 -4.12
CA MET A 60 4.54 -7.86 -3.22
C MET A 60 3.61 -9.08 -3.16
N TYR A 61 3.37 -9.72 -4.31
CA TYR A 61 2.62 -10.98 -4.37
C TYR A 61 3.27 -12.04 -3.48
N ASN A 62 4.57 -12.27 -3.65
CA ASN A 62 5.32 -13.24 -2.86
C ASN A 62 5.32 -12.87 -1.38
N LYS A 63 5.50 -11.58 -1.07
CA LYS A 63 5.46 -11.11 0.31
C LYS A 63 4.07 -11.30 0.93
N ARG A 64 2.99 -11.08 0.19
CA ARG A 64 1.63 -11.23 0.72
C ARG A 64 1.21 -12.68 0.93
N PHE A 65 1.62 -13.61 0.06
CA PHE A 65 1.11 -14.99 0.07
C PHE A 65 2.08 -16.03 0.63
N TYR A 66 3.38 -15.74 0.72
CA TYR A 66 4.39 -16.71 1.17
C TYR A 66 5.19 -16.26 2.40
N SER A 67 4.77 -15.18 3.08
CA SER A 67 5.43 -14.77 4.32
C SER A 67 5.07 -15.71 5.47
N PRO A 68 6.06 -16.19 6.25
CA PRO A 68 5.81 -17.03 7.42
C PRO A 68 5.08 -16.28 8.54
N GLU A 69 5.09 -14.95 8.53
CA GLU A 69 4.34 -14.13 9.49
C GLU A 69 2.83 -14.01 9.18
N ILE A 70 2.35 -14.69 8.13
CA ILE A 70 0.94 -14.74 7.73
C ILE A 70 0.44 -16.19 7.76
N ASP A 71 -0.59 -16.42 8.58
CA ASP A 71 -1.35 -17.65 8.57
C ASP A 71 -2.24 -17.67 7.32
N THR A 72 -1.94 -18.65 6.46
CA THR A 72 -2.64 -18.94 5.22
C THR A 72 -3.94 -19.69 5.53
N ASP A 73 -5.10 -19.11 5.19
CA ASP A 73 -6.40 -19.79 5.26
C ASP A 73 -6.60 -20.76 4.07
N TYR A 74 -6.51 -22.06 4.35
CA TYR A 74 -6.73 -23.10 3.36
C TYR A 74 -7.50 -24.29 3.95
N ALA A 75 -8.17 -25.03 3.08
CA ALA A 75 -8.77 -26.30 3.38
C ALA A 75 -8.17 -27.37 2.46
N LEU A 76 -7.81 -28.51 3.05
CA LEU A 76 -7.39 -29.70 2.34
C LEU A 76 -8.31 -30.85 2.73
N SER A 77 -8.96 -31.47 1.75
CA SER A 77 -9.83 -32.63 1.98
C SER A 77 -9.51 -33.74 1.01
N LYS A 78 -9.66 -34.99 1.45
CA LYS A 78 -9.48 -36.15 0.57
C LYS A 78 -10.63 -36.21 -0.44
N LYS A 79 -10.30 -36.35 -1.72
CA LYS A 79 -11.29 -36.51 -2.79
C LYS A 79 -11.58 -37.99 -3.05
N GLY A 80 -10.54 -38.80 -3.19
CA GLY A 80 -10.63 -40.23 -3.54
C GLY A 80 -9.30 -40.76 -4.06
N LEU A 81 -9.28 -41.96 -4.61
CA LEU A 81 -8.14 -42.47 -5.36
C LEU A 81 -8.29 -42.12 -6.84
N SER A 82 -7.19 -41.78 -7.51
CA SER A 82 -7.11 -41.66 -8.97
C SER A 82 -7.15 -43.05 -9.63
N ASP A 83 -7.25 -43.08 -10.96
CA ASP A 83 -7.19 -44.32 -11.75
C ASP A 83 -5.85 -45.08 -11.58
N GLU A 84 -4.81 -44.39 -11.12
CA GLU A 84 -3.48 -44.95 -10.80
C GLU A 84 -3.35 -45.37 -9.32
N ASN A 85 -4.46 -45.44 -8.57
CA ASN A 85 -4.51 -45.68 -7.13
C ASN A 85 -3.76 -44.64 -6.27
N GLU A 86 -3.62 -43.41 -6.74
CA GLU A 86 -3.03 -42.32 -5.96
C GLU A 86 -4.10 -41.52 -5.20
N GLN A 87 -3.83 -41.16 -3.95
CA GLN A 87 -4.77 -40.34 -3.18
C GLN A 87 -4.85 -38.91 -3.74
N GLU A 88 -6.01 -38.56 -4.31
CA GLU A 88 -6.34 -37.20 -4.72
C GLU A 88 -6.87 -36.37 -3.54
N TYR A 89 -6.54 -35.07 -3.56
CA TYR A 89 -6.99 -34.10 -2.58
C TYR A 89 -7.66 -32.92 -3.27
N ASN A 90 -8.72 -32.41 -2.66
CA ASN A 90 -9.26 -31.08 -2.96
C ASN A 90 -8.50 -30.06 -2.11
N PHE A 91 -7.93 -29.06 -2.77
CA PHE A 91 -7.30 -27.92 -2.13
C PHE A 91 -8.11 -26.66 -2.41
N THR A 92 -8.41 -25.89 -1.37
CA THR A 92 -9.12 -24.61 -1.48
C THR A 92 -8.39 -23.57 -0.65
N ARG A 93 -8.16 -22.40 -1.23
CA ARG A 93 -7.48 -21.26 -0.60
C ARG A 93 -8.47 -20.10 -0.50
N THR A 94 -8.51 -19.44 0.66
CA THR A 94 -9.39 -18.28 0.88
C THR A 94 -8.59 -17.09 1.41
N PRO A 95 -7.78 -16.41 0.57
CA PRO A 95 -6.81 -15.42 1.04
C PRO A 95 -7.39 -14.20 1.77
N VAL A 96 -8.68 -13.91 1.56
CA VAL A 96 -9.43 -12.88 2.30
C VAL A 96 -9.48 -13.15 3.81
N ASN A 97 -9.36 -14.41 4.22
CA ASN A 97 -9.37 -14.83 5.61
C ASN A 97 -7.98 -14.91 6.25
N ASP A 98 -6.92 -14.60 5.51
CA ASP A 98 -5.54 -14.63 6.04
C ASP A 98 -5.39 -13.74 7.27
N ARG A 99 -4.56 -14.19 8.21
CA ARG A 99 -4.32 -13.48 9.47
C ARG A 99 -2.84 -13.40 9.74
N VAL A 100 -2.46 -12.47 10.60
CA VAL A 100 -1.10 -12.44 11.14
C VAL A 100 -0.89 -13.68 12.00
N HIS A 101 0.28 -14.31 11.85
CA HIS A 101 0.68 -15.46 12.64
C HIS A 101 0.62 -15.16 14.14
N LYS A 102 -0.05 -16.03 14.90
CA LYS A 102 -0.35 -15.79 16.32
C LYS A 102 0.87 -15.85 17.23
N ASP A 103 1.86 -16.67 16.90
CA ASP A 103 3.00 -16.97 17.78
C ASP A 103 4.22 -16.06 17.53
N LEU A 104 4.01 -14.89 16.93
CA LEU A 104 5.07 -13.88 16.84
C LEU A 104 5.43 -13.37 18.25
N ASP A 105 6.73 -13.23 18.53
CA ASP A 105 7.23 -12.64 19.78
C ASP A 105 6.93 -11.13 19.84
N THR A 106 5.69 -10.78 20.18
CA THR A 106 5.22 -9.40 20.30
C THR A 106 5.82 -8.64 21.48
N LYS A 107 6.63 -9.29 22.33
CA LYS A 107 7.36 -8.63 23.42
C LYS A 107 8.64 -7.96 22.92
N SER A 108 9.30 -8.54 21.91
CA SER A 108 10.43 -7.89 21.26
C SER A 108 9.98 -6.74 20.36
N LEU A 109 10.88 -5.75 20.21
CA LEU A 109 10.67 -4.64 19.27
C LEU A 109 10.42 -5.16 17.84
N GLU A 110 11.17 -6.19 17.44
CA GLU A 110 11.06 -6.79 16.11
C GLU A 110 9.73 -7.50 15.93
N GLY A 111 9.33 -8.40 16.82
CA GLY A 111 8.08 -9.13 16.65
C GLY A 111 6.85 -8.23 16.76
N LYS A 112 6.88 -7.19 17.62
CA LYS A 112 5.83 -6.15 17.65
C LYS A 112 5.71 -5.42 16.30
N TYR A 113 6.85 -5.04 15.73
CA TYR A 113 6.89 -4.40 14.42
C TYR A 113 6.36 -5.33 13.33
N LEU A 114 6.86 -6.57 13.24
CA LEU A 114 6.47 -7.54 12.22
C LEU A 114 4.98 -7.88 12.32
N SER A 115 4.45 -8.06 13.52
CA SER A 115 3.01 -8.32 13.73
C SER A 115 2.17 -7.17 13.17
N THR A 116 2.55 -5.92 13.50
CA THR A 116 1.84 -4.73 13.01
C THR A 116 2.00 -4.56 11.49
N TYR A 117 3.22 -4.75 10.98
CA TYR A 117 3.53 -4.65 9.56
C TYR A 117 2.70 -5.63 8.72
N HIS A 118 2.63 -6.90 9.12
CA HIS A 118 1.87 -7.92 8.38
C HIS A 118 0.36 -7.72 8.47
N ALA A 119 -0.14 -7.19 9.60
CA ALA A 119 -1.54 -6.78 9.70
C ALA A 119 -1.87 -5.66 8.71
N LEU A 120 -0.96 -4.69 8.54
CA LEU A 120 -1.12 -3.62 7.55
C LEU A 120 -0.96 -4.13 6.13
N LEU A 121 0.01 -5.02 5.87
CA LEU A 121 0.21 -5.65 4.57
C LEU A 121 -1.08 -6.33 4.08
N ILE A 122 -1.74 -7.13 4.93
CA ILE A 122 -3.02 -7.79 4.60
C ILE A 122 -4.11 -6.76 4.28
N LYS A 123 -4.13 -5.63 5.00
CA LYS A 123 -5.15 -4.58 4.82
C LYS A 123 -4.93 -3.73 3.58
N MET A 124 -3.69 -3.35 3.30
CA MET A 124 -3.28 -2.50 2.17
C MET A 124 -3.20 -3.28 0.86
N PHE A 125 -2.91 -4.58 0.94
CA PHE A 125 -2.86 -5.50 -0.19
C PHE A 125 -3.81 -6.69 0.05
N PRO A 126 -5.12 -6.44 0.04
CA PRO A 126 -6.14 -7.48 0.12
C PRO A 126 -6.08 -8.44 -1.07
N SER A 127 -6.83 -9.51 -0.94
CA SER A 127 -7.02 -10.51 -2.00
C SER A 127 -8.45 -11.06 -1.93
N ALA A 128 -9.42 -10.15 -2.06
CA ALA A 128 -10.85 -10.46 -1.89
C ALA A 128 -11.32 -11.57 -2.85
N ASP A 129 -10.87 -11.51 -4.10
CA ASP A 129 -11.24 -12.46 -5.16
C ASP A 129 -10.17 -13.52 -5.43
N GLY A 130 -9.17 -13.64 -4.55
CA GLY A 130 -8.03 -14.55 -4.71
C GLY A 130 -6.80 -13.94 -5.40
N ASP A 131 -6.96 -12.81 -6.09
CA ASP A 131 -5.87 -12.03 -6.69
C ASP A 131 -5.42 -10.87 -5.79
N LEU A 132 -4.11 -10.59 -5.80
CA LEU A 132 -3.53 -9.44 -5.10
C LEU A 132 -4.07 -8.12 -5.67
N SER A 133 -4.61 -7.26 -4.80
CA SER A 133 -5.11 -5.95 -5.19
C SER A 133 -4.90 -4.94 -4.06
N ILE A 134 -5.05 -3.65 -4.35
CA ILE A 134 -5.27 -2.61 -3.33
C ILE A 134 -6.76 -2.37 -3.08
N GLU A 135 -7.63 -2.92 -3.93
CA GLU A 135 -9.07 -2.86 -3.79
C GLU A 135 -9.55 -3.81 -2.70
N ALA A 136 -10.24 -3.27 -1.71
CA ALA A 136 -10.85 -4.06 -0.64
C ALA A 136 -12.37 -3.95 -0.73
N GLY A 137 -13.06 -5.07 -0.52
CA GLY A 137 -14.50 -5.08 -0.28
C GLY A 137 -14.93 -4.47 1.07
N ARG A 138 -14.00 -3.89 1.84
CA ARG A 138 -14.25 -3.29 3.17
C ARG A 138 -14.42 -1.77 3.02
N SER A 139 -15.52 -1.22 3.51
CA SER A 139 -15.88 0.20 3.37
C SER A 139 -14.94 1.18 4.07
N ASN A 140 -14.15 0.72 5.05
CA ASN A 140 -13.20 1.52 5.80
C ASN A 140 -11.73 1.39 5.33
N ALA A 141 -11.49 0.72 4.20
CA ALA A 141 -10.17 0.50 3.64
C ALA A 141 -9.51 1.80 3.17
N LEU A 142 -8.16 1.84 3.18
CA LEU A 142 -7.40 3.02 2.77
C LEU A 142 -7.75 3.48 1.35
N THR A 143 -7.85 2.56 0.40
CA THR A 143 -8.15 2.87 -1.01
C THR A 143 -9.50 3.57 -1.15
N ASN A 144 -10.52 3.10 -0.42
CA ASN A 144 -11.85 3.70 -0.43
C ASN A 144 -11.83 5.11 0.18
N PHE A 145 -11.08 5.31 1.27
CA PHE A 145 -10.88 6.63 1.84
C PHE A 145 -10.18 7.59 0.87
N LEU A 146 -9.07 7.17 0.25
CA LEU A 146 -8.28 7.99 -0.66
C LEU A 146 -9.01 8.33 -1.98
N ARG A 147 -9.97 7.49 -2.40
CA ARG A 147 -10.78 7.75 -3.59
C ARG A 147 -12.09 8.48 -3.32
N ALA A 148 -12.46 8.67 -2.05
CA ALA A 148 -13.68 9.39 -1.69
C ALA A 148 -13.67 10.80 -2.30
N ASP A 149 -14.83 11.27 -2.78
CA ASP A 149 -14.92 12.54 -3.51
C ASP A 149 -14.42 13.76 -2.74
N HIS A 150 -14.60 13.75 -1.41
CA HIS A 150 -14.14 14.81 -0.52
C HIS A 150 -12.67 14.69 -0.12
N VAL A 151 -11.98 13.61 -0.49
CA VAL A 151 -10.57 13.34 -0.15
C VAL A 151 -9.67 13.33 -1.37
N LYS A 152 -10.17 12.92 -2.54
CA LYS A 152 -9.37 12.67 -3.76
C LYS A 152 -8.40 13.78 -4.15
N LYS A 153 -8.76 15.05 -3.90
CA LYS A 153 -7.92 16.22 -4.19
C LYS A 153 -6.68 16.30 -3.28
N ASP A 154 -6.82 15.79 -2.06
CA ASP A 154 -5.80 15.82 -1.00
C ASP A 154 -4.98 14.52 -0.93
N THR A 155 -5.41 13.47 -1.63
CA THR A 155 -4.78 12.14 -1.65
C THR A 155 -3.29 12.18 -1.91
N LYS A 156 -2.83 13.03 -2.84
CA LYS A 156 -1.40 13.20 -3.12
C LYS A 156 -0.59 13.65 -1.89
N TYR A 157 -1.13 14.57 -1.09
CA TYR A 157 -0.48 15.03 0.14
C TYR A 157 -0.50 13.97 1.23
N ILE A 158 -1.57 13.16 1.31
CA ILE A 158 -1.66 12.05 2.27
C ILE A 158 -0.62 10.98 1.94
N LEU A 159 -0.56 10.53 0.68
CA LEU A 159 0.42 9.54 0.22
C LEU A 159 1.85 10.06 0.38
N ALA A 160 2.09 11.34 0.07
CA ALA A 160 3.40 11.97 0.24
C ALA A 160 3.81 12.00 1.72
N ALA A 161 2.90 12.35 2.63
CA ALA A 161 3.17 12.32 4.07
C ALA A 161 3.52 10.92 4.58
N LEU A 162 2.82 9.87 4.12
CA LEU A 162 3.13 8.49 4.48
C LEU A 162 4.50 8.05 3.94
N LEU A 163 4.82 8.43 2.69
CA LEU A 163 6.13 8.17 2.10
C LEU A 163 7.25 8.86 2.90
N LEU A 164 7.11 10.15 3.18
CA LEU A 164 8.09 10.93 3.96
C LEU A 164 8.30 10.34 5.36
N LEU A 165 7.23 9.95 6.06
CA LEU A 165 7.32 9.27 7.35
C LEU A 165 8.06 7.93 7.27
N SER A 166 7.87 7.18 6.18
CA SER A 166 8.56 5.90 5.96
C SER A 166 10.07 6.06 5.76
N GLU A 167 10.49 7.22 5.27
CA GLU A 167 11.90 7.61 5.08
C GLU A 167 12.48 8.29 6.34
N GLY A 168 11.71 8.39 7.42
CA GLY A 168 12.12 9.00 8.69
C GLY A 168 12.02 10.52 8.71
N VAL A 169 11.39 11.15 7.71
CA VAL A 169 11.13 12.58 7.71
C VAL A 169 9.96 12.87 8.65
N ASP A 170 10.17 13.75 9.62
CA ASP A 170 9.14 14.09 10.59
C ASP A 170 8.10 15.02 9.94
N VAL A 171 6.86 14.55 9.80
CA VAL A 171 5.72 15.26 9.20
C VAL A 171 4.66 15.51 10.29
N LYS A 172 4.07 16.72 10.32
CA LYS A 172 2.96 17.04 11.23
C LYS A 172 1.62 16.54 10.66
N ILE A 173 1.44 15.22 10.69
CA ILE A 173 0.18 14.53 10.36
C ILE A 173 -0.46 13.99 11.64
N ALA A 174 -1.77 14.12 11.78
CA ALA A 174 -2.51 13.58 12.90
C ALA A 174 -3.99 13.35 12.55
N VAL A 175 -4.62 12.42 13.27
CA VAL A 175 -6.08 12.32 13.33
C VAL A 175 -6.55 13.19 14.51
N ASP A 176 -7.29 14.25 14.21
CA ASP A 176 -7.90 15.13 15.20
C ASP A 176 -9.28 14.58 15.60
N TYR A 177 -9.43 14.26 16.89
CA TYR A 177 -10.65 13.71 17.49
C TYR A 177 -11.55 14.77 18.13
N LYS A 178 -11.25 16.06 17.97
CA LYS A 178 -12.00 17.15 18.63
C LYS A 178 -13.40 17.40 18.06
N GLY A 179 -13.71 16.90 16.86
CA GLY A 179 -14.98 17.11 16.17
C GLY A 179 -15.89 15.87 16.12
N LYS A 180 -17.16 16.05 15.74
CA LYS A 180 -18.15 14.96 15.60
C LYS A 180 -17.77 13.86 14.60
N LYS A 181 -16.90 14.15 13.63
CA LYS A 181 -16.56 13.22 12.53
C LYS A 181 -15.08 12.91 12.37
N ASN A 182 -14.19 13.30 13.30
CA ASN A 182 -12.73 13.10 13.23
C ASN A 182 -12.07 13.58 11.92
N ASN A 183 -10.97 14.32 11.97
CA ASN A 183 -10.33 14.82 10.75
C ASN A 183 -8.90 14.31 10.62
N LEU A 184 -8.48 13.95 9.40
CA LEU A 184 -7.07 13.79 9.10
C LEU A 184 -6.51 15.15 8.73
N VAL A 185 -5.49 15.58 9.46
CA VAL A 185 -4.92 16.92 9.33
C VAL A 185 -3.42 16.82 9.07
N ILE A 186 -2.95 17.54 8.04
CA ILE A 186 -1.52 17.70 7.72
C ILE A 186 -1.20 19.19 7.78
N LYS A 187 -0.28 19.58 8.67
CA LYS A 187 0.08 20.99 8.91
C LYS A 187 1.52 21.27 8.51
N SER A 188 1.78 22.52 8.17
CA SER A 188 3.16 23.00 8.03
C SER A 188 3.89 22.99 9.37
N LYS A 189 5.17 22.62 9.31
CA LYS A 189 6.07 22.73 10.45
C LYS A 189 6.53 24.16 10.69
N THR A 190 6.71 24.92 9.62
CA THR A 190 7.30 26.26 9.62
C THR A 190 6.25 27.37 9.71
N CYS A 191 5.06 27.15 9.16
CA CYS A 191 3.98 28.13 9.13
C CYS A 191 2.79 27.63 9.96
N LYS A 192 2.55 28.21 11.15
CA LYS A 192 1.52 27.74 12.10
C LYS A 192 0.11 27.70 11.49
N GLU A 193 -0.21 28.62 10.58
CA GLU A 193 -1.55 28.76 9.99
C GLU A 193 -1.74 27.93 8.71
N LYS A 194 -0.67 27.36 8.15
CA LYS A 194 -0.76 26.62 6.88
C LYS A 194 -1.16 25.17 7.14
N GLU A 195 -2.36 24.81 6.73
CA GLU A 195 -2.85 23.44 6.62
C GLU A 195 -2.77 22.99 5.16
N PHE A 196 -2.18 21.82 4.93
CA PHE A 196 -2.12 21.19 3.61
C PHE A 196 -3.31 20.28 3.37
N VAL A 197 -3.77 19.59 4.42
CA VAL A 197 -4.90 18.66 4.37
C VAL A 197 -5.71 18.84 5.65
N ASN A 198 -7.03 18.88 5.51
CA ASN A 198 -7.99 18.81 6.61
C ASN A 198 -9.27 18.15 6.09
N VAL A 199 -9.30 16.81 6.14
CA VAL A 199 -10.37 16.01 5.53
C VAL A 199 -11.10 15.18 6.57
N VAL A 200 -12.40 15.02 6.37
CA VAL A 200 -13.26 14.23 7.27
C VAL A 200 -12.99 12.74 7.10
N MET A 201 -12.76 12.03 8.21
CA MET A 201 -12.44 10.60 8.27
C MET A 201 -13.67 9.69 8.22
N HIS A 202 -14.75 10.14 7.60
CA HIS A 202 -15.96 9.34 7.40
C HIS A 202 -16.37 9.35 5.93
N THR A 203 -16.81 8.20 5.44
CA THR A 203 -17.36 8.02 4.09
C THR A 203 -18.71 7.32 4.18
N ALA A 204 -19.53 7.46 3.14
CA ALA A 204 -20.70 6.60 2.98
C ALA A 204 -20.27 5.22 2.48
N GLY A 205 -21.01 4.17 2.83
CA GLY A 205 -20.76 2.81 2.36
C GLY A 205 -21.60 1.78 3.10
N ILE A 206 -21.25 0.51 2.91
CA ILE A 206 -21.87 -0.60 3.64
C ILE A 206 -21.11 -0.78 4.96
N ASP A 207 -21.81 -0.68 6.09
CA ASP A 207 -21.23 -0.90 7.40
C ASP A 207 -20.81 -2.37 7.55
N PRO A 208 -19.56 -2.66 7.90
CA PRO A 208 -19.06 -4.04 7.95
C PRO A 208 -19.64 -4.85 9.12
N VAL A 209 -20.27 -4.21 10.10
CA VAL A 209 -20.88 -4.85 11.28
C VAL A 209 -22.37 -5.10 11.06
N THR A 210 -23.11 -4.09 10.60
CA THR A 210 -24.56 -4.22 10.41
C THR A 210 -24.96 -4.74 9.04
N ASN A 211 -24.03 -4.69 8.07
CA ASN A 211 -24.28 -4.98 6.66
C ASN A 211 -25.37 -4.09 6.02
N GLU A 212 -25.56 -2.89 6.58
CA GLU A 212 -26.52 -1.88 6.11
C GLU A 212 -25.78 -0.66 5.55
N HIS A 213 -26.46 0.11 4.69
CA HIS A 213 -25.90 1.37 4.21
C HIS A 213 -25.82 2.39 5.35
N SER A 214 -24.64 3.00 5.50
CA SER A 214 -24.39 4.09 6.45
C SER A 214 -23.75 5.25 5.71
N ASP A 215 -24.28 6.45 5.94
CA ASP A 215 -23.72 7.70 5.40
C ASP A 215 -22.46 8.17 6.16
N SER A 216 -22.05 7.44 7.20
CA SER A 216 -21.02 7.90 8.12
C SER A 216 -20.25 6.72 8.74
N ILE A 217 -19.42 6.07 7.92
CA ILE A 217 -18.51 5.01 8.34
C ILE A 217 -17.14 5.59 8.65
N TYR A 218 -16.69 5.42 9.90
CA TYR A 218 -15.36 5.85 10.31
C TYR A 218 -14.26 5.04 9.61
N GLN A 219 -13.31 5.74 8.99
CA GLN A 219 -12.21 5.16 8.22
C GLN A 219 -11.08 4.67 9.14
N SER A 220 -11.39 3.69 9.98
CA SER A 220 -10.52 3.18 11.04
C SER A 220 -9.24 2.49 10.52
N GLU A 221 -9.27 1.83 9.36
CA GLU A 221 -8.04 1.26 8.78
C GLU A 221 -7.09 2.36 8.32
N ALA A 222 -7.60 3.40 7.64
CA ALA A 222 -6.80 4.57 7.25
C ALA A 222 -6.17 5.26 8.47
N ALA A 223 -6.94 5.46 9.55
CA ALA A 223 -6.42 6.02 10.81
C ALA A 223 -5.30 5.14 11.41
N GLY A 224 -5.49 3.82 11.40
CA GLY A 224 -4.49 2.86 11.87
C GLY A 224 -3.20 2.90 11.06
N ILE A 225 -3.30 3.03 9.74
CA ILE A 225 -2.15 3.15 8.84
C ILE A 225 -1.37 4.44 9.11
N VAL A 226 -2.05 5.58 9.22
CA VAL A 226 -1.41 6.85 9.58
C VAL A 226 -0.65 6.71 10.90
N LYS A 227 -1.28 6.13 11.93
CA LYS A 227 -0.66 5.91 13.24
C LYS A 227 0.60 5.02 13.15
N PHE A 228 0.59 3.98 12.33
CA PHE A 228 1.75 3.13 12.10
C PHE A 228 2.91 3.91 11.47
N TYR A 229 2.65 4.68 10.41
CA TYR A 229 3.70 5.46 9.75
C TYR A 229 4.27 6.56 10.66
N MET A 230 3.45 7.16 11.53
CA MET A 230 3.93 8.09 12.56
C MET A 230 4.94 7.44 13.53
N GLN A 231 4.81 6.13 13.78
CA GLN A 231 5.72 5.36 14.65
C GLN A 231 6.98 4.88 13.91
N CYS A 232 6.97 4.88 12.58
CA CYS A 232 8.09 4.40 11.78
C CYS A 232 9.33 5.30 11.88
N LYS A 233 9.14 6.62 12.04
CA LYS A 233 10.24 7.60 12.07
C LYS A 233 11.29 7.31 13.15
N ASP A 234 10.84 6.79 14.29
CA ASP A 234 11.70 6.55 15.46
C ASP A 234 12.17 5.10 15.55
N ASN A 235 11.68 4.21 14.66
CA ASN A 235 11.95 2.78 14.74
C ASN A 235 13.37 2.45 14.23
N PRO A 236 14.29 1.97 15.09
CA PRO A 236 15.66 1.66 14.69
C PRO A 236 15.77 0.53 13.65
N LEU A 237 14.74 -0.33 13.53
CA LEU A 237 14.71 -1.38 12.51
C LEU A 237 14.59 -0.81 11.08
N LEU A 238 14.06 0.41 10.95
CA LEU A 238 13.75 1.07 9.68
C LEU A 238 14.74 2.17 9.30
N LYS A 239 15.50 2.67 10.27
CA LYS A 239 16.54 3.68 10.03
C LYS A 239 17.61 3.15 9.07
N LYS A 240 18.43 4.06 8.54
CA LYS A 240 19.60 3.72 7.74
C LYS A 240 20.44 2.67 8.50
N GLU A 241 20.75 1.56 7.83
CA GLU A 241 21.44 0.38 8.40
C GLU A 241 20.63 -0.52 9.34
N GLY A 242 19.38 -0.17 9.63
CA GLY A 242 18.43 -1.03 10.32
C GLY A 242 18.16 -2.34 9.57
N LYS A 243 17.69 -3.35 10.29
CA LYS A 243 17.45 -4.71 9.78
C LYS A 243 16.55 -4.73 8.54
N PHE A 244 15.54 -3.86 8.49
CA PHE A 244 14.55 -3.76 7.42
C PHE A 244 14.71 -2.46 6.61
N ALA A 245 15.88 -1.83 6.69
CA ALA A 245 16.19 -0.67 5.87
C ALA A 245 16.17 -1.02 4.38
N MET A 246 15.90 -0.01 3.57
CA MET A 246 16.02 -0.10 2.12
C MET A 246 17.45 -0.51 1.71
N PRO A 247 17.61 -1.39 0.71
CA PRO A 247 18.91 -1.94 0.38
C PRO A 247 19.76 -0.93 -0.39
N ALA A 248 21.02 -0.78 0.01
CA ALA A 248 22.01 0.07 -0.68
C ALA A 248 23.07 -0.76 -1.43
N THR A 249 23.08 -2.08 -1.25
CA THR A 249 24.01 -3.01 -1.90
C THR A 249 23.24 -4.23 -2.41
N LYS A 250 23.88 -4.99 -3.30
CA LYS A 250 23.31 -6.22 -3.86
C LYS A 250 23.05 -7.26 -2.77
N GLU A 251 23.98 -7.44 -1.84
CA GLU A 251 23.86 -8.42 -0.76
C GLU A 251 22.67 -8.09 0.15
N LYS A 252 22.47 -6.79 0.46
CA LYS A 252 21.30 -6.34 1.24
C LYS A 252 19.99 -6.58 0.48
N PHE A 253 19.99 -6.37 -0.84
CA PHE A 253 18.84 -6.64 -1.69
C PHE A 253 18.50 -8.15 -1.72
N GLU A 254 19.51 -9.00 -1.97
CA GLU A 254 19.36 -10.46 -2.03
C GLU A 254 18.91 -11.06 -0.69
N SER A 255 19.19 -10.39 0.44
CA SER A 255 18.68 -10.83 1.74
C SER A 255 17.16 -10.79 1.87
N GLY A 256 16.45 -10.03 1.01
CA GLY A 256 14.99 -9.88 1.05
C GLY A 256 14.43 -9.14 2.27
N LYS A 257 15.25 -8.79 3.27
CA LYS A 257 14.80 -8.17 4.53
C LYS A 257 14.10 -6.83 4.34
N PHE A 258 14.44 -6.10 3.27
CA PHE A 258 13.78 -4.84 2.93
C PHE A 258 12.31 -5.00 2.57
N LEU A 259 11.85 -6.23 2.27
CA LEU A 259 10.42 -6.51 2.04
C LEU A 259 9.59 -6.35 3.32
N ASN A 260 10.23 -6.25 4.50
CA ASN A 260 9.59 -5.87 5.76
C ASN A 260 9.71 -4.36 6.03
N SER A 261 10.13 -3.54 5.07
CA SER A 261 10.27 -2.10 5.24
C SER A 261 8.94 -1.37 5.08
N ALA A 262 8.66 -0.40 5.95
CA ALA A 262 7.54 0.53 5.77
C ALA A 262 7.64 1.31 4.46
N ALA A 263 8.87 1.62 4.01
CA ALA A 263 9.14 2.30 2.74
C ALA A 263 8.80 1.41 1.54
N PHE A 264 9.16 0.12 1.58
CA PHE A 264 8.75 -0.85 0.56
C PHE A 264 7.22 -0.95 0.45
N LEU A 265 6.52 -1.01 1.59
CA LEU A 265 5.06 -1.12 1.63
C LEU A 265 4.37 0.09 0.98
N ILE A 266 4.73 1.32 1.39
CA ILE A 266 4.06 2.52 0.87
C ILE A 266 4.46 2.82 -0.57
N GLN A 267 5.72 2.60 -0.96
CA GLN A 267 6.16 2.83 -2.34
C GLN A 267 5.45 1.89 -3.31
N THR A 268 5.26 0.63 -2.93
CA THR A 268 4.49 -0.30 -3.74
C THR A 268 3.02 0.13 -3.80
N TYR A 269 2.43 0.53 -2.68
CA TYR A 269 1.03 0.96 -2.64
C TYR A 269 0.79 2.21 -3.51
N ILE A 270 1.70 3.17 -3.47
CA ILE A 270 1.67 4.36 -4.35
C ILE A 270 1.74 3.95 -5.82
N TYR A 271 2.60 2.99 -6.17
CA TYR A 271 2.71 2.50 -7.54
C TYR A 271 1.43 1.77 -8.02
N GLU A 272 0.74 1.05 -7.12
CA GLU A 272 -0.57 0.45 -7.42
C GLU A 272 -1.69 1.48 -7.53
N PHE A 273 -1.56 2.63 -6.85
CA PHE A 273 -2.61 3.64 -6.77
C PHE A 273 -2.55 4.67 -7.90
N ILE A 274 -1.35 4.97 -8.42
CA ILE A 274 -1.14 5.98 -9.44
C ILE A 274 -1.17 5.34 -10.82
N ASP A 275 -2.17 5.74 -11.62
CA ASP A 275 -2.42 5.13 -12.93
C ASP A 275 -1.71 5.87 -14.09
N THR A 276 -1.45 7.16 -13.96
CA THR A 276 -0.92 8.00 -15.06
C THR A 276 0.37 8.74 -14.71
N ALA A 277 1.13 9.11 -15.75
CA ALA A 277 2.31 9.97 -15.62
C ALA A 277 1.98 11.35 -15.03
N GLU A 278 0.78 11.88 -15.30
CA GLU A 278 0.31 13.17 -14.77
C GLU A 278 0.02 13.07 -13.27
N ASP A 279 -0.72 12.04 -12.85
CA ASP A 279 -0.98 11.77 -11.43
C ASP A 279 0.32 11.59 -10.65
N TYR A 280 1.32 10.95 -11.26
CA TYR A 280 2.64 10.81 -10.64
C TYR A 280 3.36 12.15 -10.47
N ARG A 281 3.33 13.02 -11.49
CA ARG A 281 3.94 14.35 -11.39
C ARG A 281 3.26 15.19 -10.31
N ASP A 282 1.94 15.11 -10.22
CA ASP A 282 1.15 15.74 -9.18
C ASP A 282 1.52 15.25 -7.78
N PHE A 283 1.71 13.94 -7.65
CA PHE A 283 2.20 13.32 -6.42
C PHE A 283 3.61 13.81 -6.04
N VAL A 284 4.56 13.83 -6.99
CA VAL A 284 5.93 14.30 -6.71
C VAL A 284 5.96 15.76 -6.31
N ASN A 285 5.13 16.62 -6.90
CA ASN A 285 5.04 18.04 -6.49
C ASN A 285 4.45 18.22 -5.08
N ALA A 286 3.75 17.22 -4.55
CA ALA A 286 3.19 17.23 -3.19
C ALA A 286 4.17 16.72 -2.12
N ALA A 287 5.22 16.00 -2.51
CA ALA A 287 6.21 15.37 -1.63
C ALA A 287 7.43 16.25 -1.35
#